data_AF-A0ABD5RE13-F1
#
_entry.id   AF-A0ABD5RE13-F1
#
_cell.length_a   1.000
_cell.length_b   1.000
_cell.length_c   1.000
_cell.angle_alpha   90.00
_cell.angle_beta   90.00
_cell.angle_gamma   90.00
#
_symmetry.space_group_name_H-M   'P 1'
#
loop_
_entity.id
_entity.type
_entity.pdbx_description
1 polymer ?
#
loop_
_entity_poly.entity_id
_entity_poly.type
_entity_poly.pdbx_seq_one_letter_code
_entity_poly.pdbx_strand_id
1 'polypeptide(L)' 'MNPFPAGVPTRFDLLLFVVGAALLSGGLAWVLSPVSLLPASVGSSLVAGLAMFDGLVRNPPTDG' A
#
# COMPACT_ATOMS: atom_id res chain seq x y z
N MET A 1 -16.04 6.87 39.10
CA MET A 1 -16.40 6.60 37.69
C MET A 1 -15.11 6.34 36.94
N ASN A 2 -14.87 5.11 36.50
CA ASN A 2 -13.61 4.67 35.87
C ASN A 2 -13.68 4.96 34.35
N PRO A 3 -12.74 5.71 33.73
CA PRO A 3 -12.92 6.25 32.37
C PRO A 3 -12.48 5.33 31.23
N PHE A 4 -12.24 4.04 31.47
CA PHE A 4 -11.82 3.13 30.41
C PHE A 4 -12.93 2.11 30.12
N PRO A 5 -13.49 2.04 28.89
CA PRO A 5 -14.30 0.90 28.49
C PRO A 5 -13.39 -0.33 28.46
N ALA A 6 -13.36 -1.07 29.58
CA ALA A 6 -12.60 -2.30 29.78
C ALA A 6 -13.23 -3.48 29.02
N GLY A 7 -13.34 -3.36 27.70
CA GLY A 7 -14.14 -4.32 26.94
C GLY A 7 -13.93 -4.36 25.43
N VAL A 8 -12.86 -3.77 24.88
CA VAL A 8 -12.47 -4.10 23.51
C VAL A 8 -11.63 -5.37 23.59
N PRO A 9 -12.10 -6.52 23.05
CA PRO A 9 -11.24 -7.69 22.97
C PRO A 9 -10.07 -7.30 22.07
N THR A 10 -8.85 -7.28 22.60
CA THR A 10 -7.63 -7.17 21.80
C THR A 10 -7.48 -8.49 21.04
N ARG A 11 -8.31 -8.69 20.02
CA ARG A 11 -8.21 -9.84 19.14
C ARG A 11 -6.90 -9.66 18.39
N PHE A 12 -6.05 -10.67 18.42
CA PHE A 12 -4.88 -10.69 17.56
C PHE A 12 -5.36 -10.68 16.12
N ASP A 13 -5.21 -9.53 15.46
CA ASP A 13 -5.61 -9.35 14.09
C ASP A 13 -4.53 -9.95 13.19
N LEU A 14 -4.77 -11.18 12.74
CA LEU A 14 -3.88 -11.92 11.85
C LEU A 14 -3.63 -11.15 10.56
N LEU A 15 -4.60 -10.38 10.05
CA LEU A 15 -4.41 -9.57 8.85
C LEU A 15 -3.44 -8.44 9.15
N LEU A 16 -3.63 -7.72 10.26
CA LEU A 16 -2.73 -6.64 10.64
C LEU A 16 -1.31 -7.16 10.87
N PHE A 17 -1.17 -8.34 11.48
CA PHE A 17 0.12 -8.99 11.67
C PHE A 17 0.78 -9.37 10.33
N VAL A 18 0.04 -10.00 9.42
CA VAL A 18 0.54 -10.40 8.10
C VAL A 18 0.92 -9.18 7.27
N VAL A 19 0.10 -8.12 7.28
CA VAL A 19 0.40 -6.85 6.61
C VAL A 19 1.66 -6.22 7.19
N GLY A 20 1.79 -6.17 8.53
CA GLY A 20 2.98 -5.66 9.19
C GLY A 20 4.24 -6.45 8.82
N ALA A 21 4.16 -7.78 8.81
CA ALA A 21 5.28 -8.64 8.41
C ALA A 21 5.65 -8.48 6.93
N ALA A 22 4.67 -8.33 6.04
CA ALA A 22 4.89 -8.09 4.61
C ALA A 22 5.57 -6.73 4.36
N LEU A 23 5.12 -5.68 5.06
CA LEU A 23 5.72 -4.34 4.95
C LEU A 23 7.15 -4.33 5.49
N LEU A 24 7.39 -4.96 6.64
CA LEU A 24 8.72 -5.02 7.24
C LEU A 24 9.69 -5.83 6.37
N SER A 25 9.27 -7.02 5.90
CA SER A 25 10.11 -7.87 5.05
C SER A 25 10.37 -7.25 3.67
N GLY A 26 9.36 -6.61 3.06
CA GLY A 26 9.53 -5.88 1.80
C GLY A 26 10.45 -4.67 1.93
N GLY A 27 10.33 -3.91 3.03
CA GLY A 27 11.22 -2.79 3.33
C GLY A 27 12.66 -3.23 3.59
N LEU A 28 12.85 -4.32 4.31
CA LEU A 28 14.18 -4.88 4.58
C LEU A 28 14.81 -5.43 3.30
N ALA A 29 14.03 -6.11 2.46
CA ALA A 29 14.48 -6.56 1.14
C ALA A 29 14.88 -5.37 0.25
N TRP A 30 14.16 -4.24 0.32
CA TRP A 30 14.54 -3.03 -0.42
C TRP A 30 15.86 -2.43 0.05
N VAL A 31 16.07 -2.29 1.36
CA VAL A 31 17.31 -1.72 1.93
C VAL A 31 18.53 -2.59 1.61
N LEU A 32 18.37 -3.91 1.66
CA LEU A 32 19.45 -4.86 1.43
C LEU A 32 19.66 -5.19 -0.06
N SER A 33 18.76 -4.74 -0.93
CA SER A 33 18.82 -5.06 -2.36
C SER A 33 19.96 -4.29 -3.03
N PRO A 34 20.91 -4.98 -3.71
CA PRO A 34 21.89 -4.32 -4.57
C PRO A 34 21.26 -3.77 -5.86
N VAL A 35 20.01 -4.16 -6.16
CA VAL A 35 19.22 -3.64 -7.27
C VAL A 35 18.47 -2.41 -6.78
N SER A 36 18.78 -1.25 -7.36
CA SER A 36 18.04 -0.03 -7.10
C SER A 36 16.60 -0.18 -7.60
N LEU A 37 15.63 -0.15 -6.67
CA LEU A 37 14.21 -0.17 -7.03
C LEU A 37 13.69 1.19 -7.52
N LEU A 38 14.49 2.26 -7.43
CA LEU A 38 14.16 3.60 -7.95
C LEU A 38 13.80 3.60 -9.45
N PRO A 39 14.60 3.00 -10.36
CA PRO A 39 14.21 2.91 -11.77
C PRO A 39 12.94 2.08 -11.98
N ALA A 40 12.71 1.03 -11.19
CA ALA A 40 11.49 0.24 -11.26
C ALA A 40 10.26 1.02 -10.78
N SER A 41 10.40 1.87 -9.74
CA SER A 41 9.31 2.73 -9.25
C SER A 41 8.97 3.86 -10.19
N VAL A 42 9.97 4.45 -10.85
CA VAL A 42 9.74 5.50 -11.88
C VAL A 42 9.08 4.88 -13.11
N GLY A 43 9.56 3.72 -13.56
CA GLY A 43 8.95 2.99 -14.67
C GLY A 43 7.50 2.57 -14.39
N SER A 44 7.22 2.03 -13.20
CA SER A 44 5.86 1.61 -12.83
C SER A 44 4.91 2.81 -12.64
N SER A 45 5.40 3.92 -12.10
CA SER A 45 4.64 5.18 -12.01
C SER A 45 4.26 5.72 -13.38
N LEU A 46 5.20 5.71 -14.34
CA LEU A 46 4.94 6.16 -15.72
C LEU A 46 3.92 5.24 -16.41
N VAL A 47 4.08 3.93 -16.29
CA VAL A 47 3.15 2.95 -16.88
C VAL A 47 1.75 3.07 -16.25
N ALA A 48 1.67 3.21 -14.92
CA ALA A 48 0.40 3.42 -14.22
C ALA A 48 -0.26 4.73 -14.63
N GLY A 49 0.52 5.82 -14.74
CA GLY A 49 0.03 7.12 -15.22
C GLY A 49 -0.50 7.06 -16.65
N LEU A 50 0.21 6.36 -17.55
CA LEU A 50 -0.24 6.16 -18.94
C LEU A 50 -1.55 5.37 -19.00
N ALA A 51 -1.67 4.31 -18.21
CA ALA A 51 -2.89 3.51 -18.11
C ALA A 51 -4.07 4.31 -17.54
N MET A 52 -3.83 5.16 -16.53
CA MET A 52 -4.85 6.07 -15.98
C MET A 52 -5.29 7.10 -17.01
N PHE A 53 -4.36 7.70 -17.76
CA PHE A 53 -4.67 8.65 -18.82
C PHE A 53 -5.48 8.00 -19.95
N ASP A 54 -5.06 6.82 -20.39
CA ASP A 54 -5.77 6.04 -21.40
C ASP A 54 -7.20 5.64 -20.93
N GLY A 55 -7.34 5.30 -19.65
CA GLY A 55 -8.63 5.08 -19.00
C GLY A 55 -9.51 6.34 -18.96
N LEU A 56 -8.93 7.50 -18.62
CA LEU A 56 -9.61 8.80 -18.62
C LEU A 56 -10.09 9.22 -20.02
N VAL A 57 -9.29 8.96 -21.06
CA VAL A 57 -9.65 9.27 -22.44
C VAL A 57 -10.79 8.38 -22.94
N ARG A 58 -10.77 7.09 -22.58
CA ARG A 58 -11.80 6.13 -23.04
C ARG A 58 -13.08 6.14 -22.21
N ASN A 59 -12.99 6.47 -20.94
CA ASN A 59 -14.11 6.52 -20.01
C ASN A 59 -13.93 7.73 -19.08
N PRO A 60 -14.13 8.96 -19.60
CA PRO A 60 -14.01 10.16 -18.79
C PRO A 60 -15.03 10.07 -17.65
N PRO A 61 -14.67 10.52 -16.43
CA PRO A 61 -15.63 10.58 -15.33
C PRO A 61 -16.80 11.45 -15.78
N THR A 62 -17.94 10.80 -15.97
CA THR A 62 -19.22 11.50 -16.09
C THR A 62 -19.54 11.99 -14.70
N ASP A 63 -19.59 13.31 -14.54
CA ASP A 63 -19.58 14.06 -13.28
C ASP A 63 -20.42 13.51 -12.11
N GLY A 64 -20.11 13.99 -10.91
CA GLY A 64 -21.01 13.90 -9.75
C GLY A 64 -22.34 14.62 -9.96
#